data_AF-L8GX03-F1
#
_entry.id   AF-L8GX03-F1
#
_cell.length_a   1.000
_cell.length_b   1.000
_cell.length_c   1.000
_cell.angle_alpha   90.00
_cell.angle_beta   90.00
_cell.angle_gamma   90.00
#
_symmetry.space_group_name_H-M   'P 1'
#
loop_
_entity.id
_entity.type
_entity.pdbx_description
1 polymer ?
#
loop_
_entity_poly.entity_id
_entity_poly.type
_entity_poly.pdbx_seq_one_letter_code
_entity_poly.pdbx_strand_id
1 'polypeptide(L)'
;MYSLLIDTYVKDTAEKAHLFNAAQTIPSIKKKADWALKWIATEGVETFGQRLVGFAAVEGIFFSSSCSIFWLKKRGLMPGLAFSNELISRDEGLHCDFACLLYSMLVNKPSDDVTRQIILEAVEMEKEFVTESLPVALIGMILGSVRTEICIIAWARGGTEWMFSMAIWKP
;
A
#
# COMPACT_ATOMS: atom_id res chain seq x y z
N MET A 1 8.75 -9.63 -12.28
CA MET A 1 7.96 -10.73 -11.67
C MET A 1 6.46 -10.56 -11.96
N TYR A 2 5.83 -9.41 -11.64
CA TYR A 2 4.39 -9.21 -11.91
C TYR A 2 3.98 -9.35 -13.38
N SER A 3 4.77 -8.83 -14.32
CA SER A 3 4.48 -8.96 -15.75
C SER A 3 4.40 -10.42 -16.20
N LEU A 4 5.27 -11.30 -15.66
CA LEU A 4 5.24 -12.73 -15.97
C LEU A 4 3.96 -13.39 -15.44
N LEU A 5 3.49 -13.01 -14.26
CA LEU A 5 2.23 -13.52 -13.71
C LEU A 5 1.04 -13.10 -14.58
N ILE A 6 1.00 -11.83 -15.01
CA ILE A 6 -0.03 -11.31 -15.92
C ILE A 6 0.01 -12.07 -17.25
N ASP A 7 1.18 -12.23 -17.87
CA ASP A 7 1.34 -12.96 -19.13
C ASP A 7 0.93 -14.45 -19.01
N THR A 8 1.17 -15.03 -17.83
CA THR A 8 0.86 -16.42 -17.55
C THR A 8 -0.65 -16.63 -17.37
N TYR A 9 -1.34 -15.74 -16.65
CA TYR A 9 -2.75 -15.93 -16.28
C TYR A 9 -3.75 -15.24 -17.20
N VAL A 10 -3.39 -14.11 -17.82
CA VAL A 10 -4.27 -13.36 -18.72
C VAL A 10 -3.90 -13.69 -20.16
N LYS A 11 -4.79 -14.39 -20.87
CA LYS A 11 -4.55 -14.81 -22.25
C LYS A 11 -4.99 -13.76 -23.25
N ASP A 12 -6.10 -13.08 -23.00
CA ASP A 12 -6.58 -12.01 -23.85
C ASP A 12 -5.61 -10.83 -23.90
N THR A 13 -5.25 -10.42 -25.10
CA THR A 13 -4.30 -9.33 -25.35
C THR A 13 -4.93 -7.99 -25.04
N ALA A 14 -6.24 -7.82 -25.26
CA ALA A 14 -6.92 -6.57 -24.94
C ALA A 14 -7.01 -6.36 -23.42
N GLU A 15 -7.40 -7.39 -22.68
CA GLU A 15 -7.39 -7.37 -21.21
C GLU A 15 -5.97 -7.12 -20.64
N LYS A 16 -4.94 -7.78 -21.19
CA LYS A 16 -3.55 -7.48 -20.80
C LYS A 16 -3.17 -6.03 -21.02
N ALA A 17 -3.47 -5.47 -22.20
CA ALA A 17 -3.18 -4.08 -22.50
C ALA A 17 -3.90 -3.13 -21.53
N HIS A 18 -5.15 -3.44 -21.16
CA HIS A 18 -5.88 -2.69 -20.14
C HIS A 18 -5.17 -2.72 -18.78
N LEU A 19 -4.78 -3.91 -18.31
CA LEU A 19 -4.08 -4.09 -17.01
C LEU A 19 -2.69 -3.43 -16.99
N PHE A 20 -1.94 -3.46 -18.09
CA PHE A 20 -0.65 -2.75 -18.16
C PHE A 20 -0.81 -1.22 -18.16
N ASN A 21 -1.96 -0.72 -18.62
CA ASN A 21 -2.32 0.71 -18.57
C ASN A 21 -3.23 1.05 -17.38
N ALA A 22 -3.22 0.23 -16.33
CA ALA A 22 -4.10 0.38 -15.16
C ALA A 22 -3.99 1.76 -14.48
N ALA A 23 -2.80 2.37 -14.46
CA ALA A 23 -2.61 3.72 -13.90
C ALA A 23 -3.39 4.82 -14.64
N GLN A 24 -3.80 4.58 -15.88
CA GLN A 24 -4.58 5.50 -16.71
C GLN A 24 -6.04 5.08 -16.84
N THR A 25 -6.32 3.78 -16.67
CA THR A 25 -7.62 3.18 -17.01
C THR A 25 -8.45 2.74 -15.80
N ILE A 26 -7.82 2.53 -14.64
CA ILE A 26 -8.50 2.14 -13.39
C ILE A 26 -8.46 3.33 -12.42
N PRO A 27 -9.62 3.93 -12.06
CA PRO A 27 -9.68 5.18 -11.29
C PRO A 27 -8.95 5.14 -9.94
N SER A 28 -9.09 4.05 -9.18
CA SER A 28 -8.44 3.90 -7.86
C SER A 28 -6.91 3.81 -7.98
N ILE A 29 -6.39 3.18 -9.03
CA ILE A 29 -4.95 3.09 -9.32
C ILE A 29 -4.44 4.44 -9.81
N LYS A 30 -5.21 5.14 -10.65
CA LYS A 30 -4.89 6.51 -11.06
C LYS A 30 -4.77 7.45 -9.86
N LYS A 31 -5.71 7.40 -8.91
CA LYS A 31 -5.65 8.21 -7.67
C LYS A 31 -4.37 7.95 -6.88
N LYS A 32 -3.96 6.69 -6.71
CA LYS A 32 -2.70 6.33 -6.05
C LYS A 32 -1.48 6.86 -6.80
N ALA A 33 -1.48 6.78 -8.14
CA ALA A 33 -0.41 7.32 -8.97
C ALA A 33 -0.30 8.84 -8.85
N ASP A 34 -1.42 9.55 -8.93
CA ASP A 34 -1.49 11.01 -8.77
C ASP A 34 -1.05 11.42 -7.35
N TRP A 35 -1.41 10.65 -6.32
CA TRP A 35 -0.95 10.84 -4.94
C TRP A 35 0.56 10.66 -4.79
N ALA A 36 1.13 9.62 -5.43
CA ALA A 36 2.58 9.39 -5.41
C ALA A 36 3.32 10.53 -6.11
N LEU A 37 2.79 11.04 -7.23
CA LEU A 37 3.36 12.22 -7.90
C LEU A 37 3.34 13.45 -6.98
N LYS A 38 2.23 13.70 -6.29
CA LYS A 38 2.09 14.81 -5.32
C LYS A 38 3.15 14.75 -4.22
N TRP A 39 3.27 13.62 -3.52
CA TRP A 39 4.10 13.53 -2.31
C TRP A 39 5.55 13.09 -2.54
N ILE A 40 5.86 12.49 -3.69
CA ILE A 40 7.20 11.93 -3.97
C ILE A 40 7.90 12.69 -5.10
N ALA A 41 7.21 12.97 -6.20
CA ALA A 41 7.85 13.44 -7.44
C ALA A 41 7.72 14.96 -7.68
N THR A 42 6.93 15.68 -6.89
CA THR A 42 6.73 17.13 -7.09
C THR A 42 7.96 17.90 -6.62
N GLU A 43 8.72 18.45 -7.56
CA GLU A 43 9.88 19.28 -7.27
C GLU A 43 9.48 20.61 -6.61
N GLY A 44 10.21 20.99 -5.55
CA GLY A 44 10.09 22.31 -4.91
C GLY A 44 8.98 22.46 -3.85
N VAL A 45 8.12 21.46 -3.66
CA VAL A 45 7.02 21.51 -2.66
C VAL A 45 7.32 20.65 -1.42
N GLU A 46 8.03 19.53 -1.59
CA GLU A 46 8.20 18.53 -0.53
C GLU A 46 9.66 18.41 -0.04
N THR A 47 9.84 18.28 1.27
CA THR A 47 11.11 17.97 1.93
C THR A 47 11.48 16.49 1.75
N PHE A 48 12.75 16.13 1.99
CA PHE A 48 13.16 14.72 2.00
C PHE A 48 12.33 13.90 3.01
N GLY A 49 12.01 14.48 4.17
CA GLY A 49 11.18 13.82 5.18
C GLY A 49 9.76 13.52 4.69
N GLN A 50 9.10 14.46 3.99
CA GLN A 50 7.78 14.21 3.39
C GLN A 50 7.83 13.09 2.35
N ARG A 51 8.82 13.13 1.45
CA ARG A 51 9.02 12.06 0.46
C ARG A 51 9.26 10.71 1.11
N LEU A 52 9.99 10.67 2.22
CA LEU A 52 10.29 9.44 2.94
C LEU A 52 9.05 8.85 3.60
N VAL A 53 8.17 9.69 4.18
CA VAL A 53 6.86 9.25 4.70
C VAL A 53 5.97 8.75 3.56
N GLY A 54 5.94 9.48 2.43
CA GLY A 54 5.21 9.06 1.23
C GLY A 54 5.68 7.69 0.71
N PHE A 55 7.00 7.49 0.63
CA PHE A 55 7.59 6.22 0.26
C PHE A 55 7.24 5.09 1.24
N ALA A 56 7.36 5.32 2.54
CA ALA A 56 6.96 4.32 3.55
C ALA A 56 5.48 3.91 3.45
N ALA A 57 4.59 4.86 3.10
CA ALA A 57 3.19 4.57 2.86
C ALA A 57 2.95 3.74 1.59
N VAL A 58 3.76 3.92 0.53
CA VAL A 58 3.69 3.06 -0.67
C VAL A 58 4.05 1.61 -0.32
N GLU A 59 5.21 1.39 0.30
CA GLU A 59 5.71 0.04 0.62
C GLU A 59 4.88 -0.64 1.73
N GLY A 60 4.36 0.14 2.69
CA GLY A 60 3.67 -0.38 3.87
C GLY A 60 2.15 -0.43 3.77
N ILE A 61 1.51 0.59 3.18
CA ILE A 61 0.04 0.73 3.16
C ILE A 61 -0.52 0.32 1.80
N PHE A 62 -0.01 0.86 0.69
CA PHE A 62 -0.55 0.52 -0.63
C PHE A 62 -0.31 -0.93 -1.05
N PHE A 63 0.68 -1.58 -0.44
CA PHE A 63 0.94 -3.00 -0.66
C PHE A 63 0.10 -3.93 0.24
N SER A 64 -0.63 -3.39 1.23
CA SER A 64 -1.35 -4.20 2.21
C SER A 64 -2.51 -5.01 1.60
N SER A 65 -3.13 -4.55 0.50
CA SER A 65 -4.12 -5.32 -0.28
C SER A 65 -3.63 -6.67 -0.81
N SER A 66 -2.32 -6.89 -0.88
CA SER A 66 -1.72 -8.19 -1.20
C SER A 66 -2.06 -9.28 -0.16
N CYS A 67 -2.61 -8.92 1.02
CA CYS A 67 -3.17 -9.87 1.99
C CYS A 67 -4.24 -10.78 1.37
N SER A 68 -4.92 -10.32 0.32
CA SER A 68 -5.84 -11.12 -0.50
C SER A 68 -5.20 -12.35 -1.14
N ILE A 69 -3.90 -12.30 -1.47
CA ILE A 69 -3.16 -13.44 -2.02
C ILE A 69 -2.80 -14.44 -0.91
N PHE A 70 -2.49 -13.97 0.29
CA PHE A 70 -2.32 -14.86 1.47
C PHE A 70 -3.62 -15.60 1.82
N TRP A 71 -4.77 -14.98 1.58
CA TRP A 71 -6.05 -15.67 1.70
C TRP A 71 -6.19 -16.84 0.71
N LEU A 72 -5.77 -16.65 -0.54
CA LEU A 72 -5.73 -17.74 -1.52
C LEU A 72 -4.77 -18.87 -1.10
N LYS A 73 -3.60 -18.51 -0.53
CA LYS A 73 -2.66 -19.48 0.04
C LYS A 73 -3.30 -20.33 1.13
N LYS A 74 -4.05 -19.71 2.05
CA LYS A 74 -4.75 -20.42 3.14
C LYS A 74 -5.73 -21.48 2.62
N ARG A 75 -6.25 -21.29 1.41
CA ARG A 75 -7.14 -22.23 0.71
C ARG A 75 -6.41 -23.25 -0.17
N GLY A 76 -5.07 -23.22 -0.19
CA GLY A 76 -4.25 -24.09 -1.03
C GLY A 76 -4.29 -23.75 -2.53
N LEU A 77 -4.66 -22.51 -2.88
CA LEU A 77 -4.80 -22.08 -4.26
C LEU A 77 -3.56 -21.30 -4.74
N MET A 78 -3.26 -21.41 -6.04
CA MET A 78 -2.25 -20.61 -6.74
C MET A 78 -0.86 -20.61 -6.07
N PRO A 79 -0.22 -21.78 -5.86
CA PRO A 79 1.01 -21.90 -5.06
C PRO A 79 2.17 -21.05 -5.59
N GLY A 80 2.32 -20.91 -6.92
CA GLY A 80 3.36 -20.06 -7.52
C GLY A 80 3.13 -18.56 -7.26
N LEU A 81 1.88 -18.12 -7.31
CA LEU A 81 1.49 -16.75 -6.97
C LEU A 81 1.71 -16.48 -5.47
N ALA A 82 1.24 -17.38 -4.60
CA ALA A 82 1.39 -17.27 -3.16
C ALA A 82 2.86 -17.21 -2.72
N PHE A 83 3.70 -18.09 -3.26
CA PHE A 83 5.13 -18.09 -2.98
C PHE A 83 5.81 -16.81 -3.44
N SER A 84 5.48 -16.33 -4.65
CA SER A 84 6.02 -15.04 -5.13
C SER A 84 5.58 -13.90 -4.21
N ASN A 85 4.31 -13.88 -3.78
CA ASN A 85 3.75 -12.88 -2.86
C ASN A 85 4.45 -12.86 -1.50
N GLU A 86 4.84 -14.01 -0.96
CA GLU A 86 5.62 -14.10 0.28
C GLU A 86 6.97 -13.41 0.15
N LEU A 87 7.69 -13.68 -0.94
CA LEU A 87 9.00 -13.09 -1.17
C LEU A 87 8.90 -11.57 -1.32
N ILE A 88 7.90 -11.10 -2.06
CA ILE A 88 7.71 -9.66 -2.25
C ILE A 88 7.29 -9.01 -0.94
N SER A 89 6.27 -9.55 -0.26
CA SER A 89 5.77 -8.96 1.01
C SER A 89 6.86 -8.87 2.08
N ARG A 90 7.81 -9.81 2.09
CA ARG A 90 9.02 -9.74 2.93
C ARG A 90 9.90 -8.55 2.55
N ASP A 91 10.18 -8.38 1.26
CA ASP A 91 11.04 -7.32 0.74
C ASP A 91 10.41 -5.93 0.98
N GLU A 92 9.11 -5.78 0.71
CA GLU A 92 8.33 -4.55 0.99
C GLU A 92 8.32 -4.22 2.50
N GLY A 93 8.26 -5.25 3.35
CA GLY A 93 8.42 -5.11 4.80
C GLY A 93 9.78 -4.49 5.17
N LEU A 94 10.87 -5.03 4.60
CA LEU A 94 12.22 -4.53 4.82
C LEU A 94 12.42 -3.09 4.33
N HIS A 95 11.86 -2.75 3.16
CA HIS A 95 11.92 -1.39 2.62
C HIS A 95 11.19 -0.38 3.51
N CYS A 96 10.00 -0.75 3.98
CA CYS A 96 9.22 0.06 4.92
C CYS A 96 9.99 0.28 6.24
N ASP A 97 10.57 -0.78 6.81
CA ASP A 97 11.36 -0.69 8.05
C ASP A 97 12.59 0.20 7.86
N PHE A 98 13.25 0.10 6.70
CA PHE A 98 14.39 0.96 6.36
C PHE A 98 13.98 2.43 6.24
N ALA A 99 12.83 2.72 5.63
CA ALA A 99 12.31 4.08 5.55
C ALA A 99 12.02 4.66 6.95
N CYS A 100 11.41 3.86 7.84
CA CYS A 100 11.19 4.24 9.23
C CYS A 100 12.51 4.49 9.98
N LEU A 101 13.53 3.66 9.76
CA LEU A 101 14.85 3.85 10.36
C LEU A 101 15.48 5.17 9.89
N LEU A 102 15.50 5.44 8.58
CA LEU A 102 16.00 6.70 8.04
C LEU A 102 15.23 7.91 8.58
N TYR A 103 13.91 7.80 8.71
CA TYR A 103 13.07 8.84 9.28
C TYR A 103 13.43 9.14 10.73
N SER A 104 13.74 8.10 11.53
CA SER A 104 14.16 8.27 12.92
C SER A 104 15.45 9.09 13.05
N MET A 105 16.33 8.99 12.05
CA MET A 105 17.62 9.69 11.99
C MET A 105 17.52 11.11 11.42
N LEU A 106 16.34 11.55 10.97
CA LEU A 106 16.14 12.90 10.47
C LEU A 106 16.19 13.93 11.59
N VAL A 107 17.02 14.96 11.40
CA VAL A 107 17.06 16.14 12.27
C VAL A 107 15.84 17.03 12.02
N ASN A 108 15.57 17.35 10.75
CA ASN A 108 14.44 18.16 10.34
C ASN A 108 13.31 17.27 9.84
N LYS A 109 12.43 16.87 10.75
CA LYS A 109 11.24 16.06 10.43
C LYS A 109 10.12 16.95 9.91
N PRO A 110 9.25 16.43 9.01
CA PRO A 110 8.03 17.11 8.66
C PRO A 110 7.13 17.27 9.90
N SER A 111 6.27 18.28 9.89
CA SER A 111 5.28 18.47 10.96
C SER A 111 4.34 17.26 11.04
N ASP A 112 3.92 16.91 12.24
CA ASP A 112 3.04 15.77 12.47
C ASP A 112 1.73 15.86 11.68
N ASP A 113 1.19 17.07 11.46
CA ASP A 113 -0.02 17.28 10.65
C ASP A 113 0.15 16.83 9.20
N VAL A 114 1.29 17.14 8.59
CA VAL A 114 1.62 16.74 7.22
C VAL A 114 1.86 15.23 7.16
N THR A 115 2.62 14.68 8.10
CA THR A 115 2.83 13.23 8.21
C THR A 115 1.51 12.49 8.33
N ARG A 116 0.61 12.98 9.18
CA ARG A 116 -0.74 12.44 9.37
C ARG A 116 -1.56 12.54 8.09
N GLN A 117 -1.50 13.67 7.39
CA GLN A 117 -2.19 13.86 6.13
C GLN A 117 -1.77 12.81 5.10
N ILE A 118 -0.45 12.60 4.92
CA ILE A 118 0.10 11.61 3.98
C ILE A 118 -0.44 10.21 4.31
N ILE A 119 -0.35 9.80 5.58
CA ILE A 119 -0.78 8.46 6.02
C ILE A 119 -2.30 8.27 5.88
N LEU A 120 -3.11 9.26 6.28
CA LEU A 120 -4.57 9.17 6.18
C LEU A 120 -5.05 9.14 4.73
N GLU A 121 -4.48 9.98 3.85
CA GLU A 121 -4.77 9.94 2.42
C GLU A 121 -4.46 8.53 1.85
N ALA A 122 -3.31 7.94 2.21
CA ALA A 122 -2.94 6.61 1.76
C ALA A 122 -3.90 5.51 2.27
N VAL A 123 -4.29 5.56 3.54
CA VAL A 123 -5.22 4.58 4.13
C VAL A 123 -6.59 4.64 3.44
N GLU A 124 -7.14 5.83 3.19
CA GLU A 124 -8.44 5.96 2.53
C GLU A 124 -8.39 5.49 1.08
N MET A 125 -7.32 5.79 0.34
CA MET A 125 -7.12 5.27 -1.01
C MET A 125 -6.98 3.75 -1.05
N GLU A 126 -6.33 3.15 -0.04
CA GLU A 126 -6.22 1.70 0.04
C GLU A 126 -7.56 1.03 0.33
N LYS A 127 -8.36 1.62 1.25
CA LYS A 127 -9.73 1.15 1.53
C LYS A 127 -10.61 1.23 0.29
N GLU A 128 -10.51 2.30 -0.49
CA GLU A 128 -11.22 2.45 -1.76
C GLU A 128 -10.79 1.34 -2.74
N PHE A 129 -9.49 1.15 -2.93
CA PHE A 129 -8.93 0.16 -3.84
C PHE A 129 -9.39 -1.28 -3.53
N VAL A 130 -9.35 -1.71 -2.27
CA VAL A 130 -9.83 -3.06 -1.86
C VAL A 130 -11.35 -3.20 -1.82
N THR A 131 -12.10 -2.11 -1.99
CA THR A 131 -13.56 -2.16 -2.05
C THR A 131 -14.02 -2.18 -3.52
N GLU A 132 -13.43 -1.32 -4.36
CA GLU A 132 -13.89 -1.09 -5.72
C GLU A 132 -13.16 -1.94 -6.76
N SER A 133 -11.84 -2.09 -6.65
CA SER A 133 -11.00 -2.69 -7.71
C SER A 133 -10.56 -4.12 -7.39
N LEU A 134 -10.44 -4.44 -6.10
CA LEU A 134 -10.26 -5.80 -5.60
C LEU A 134 -11.40 -6.12 -4.65
N PRO A 135 -12.64 -6.38 -5.11
CA PRO A 135 -13.72 -6.73 -4.20
C PRO A 135 -13.36 -8.06 -3.53
N VAL A 136 -12.70 -8.01 -2.37
CA VAL A 136 -12.15 -9.19 -1.67
C VAL A 136 -13.26 -10.17 -1.26
N ALA A 137 -14.52 -9.71 -1.27
CA ALA A 137 -15.70 -10.55 -1.20
C ALA A 137 -15.76 -11.61 -2.30
N LEU A 138 -15.27 -11.33 -3.51
CA LEU A 138 -15.23 -12.26 -4.66
C LEU A 138 -14.34 -13.47 -4.40
N ILE A 139 -13.33 -13.35 -3.53
CA ILE A 139 -12.47 -14.46 -3.11
C ILE A 139 -12.86 -15.05 -1.74
N GLY A 140 -13.97 -14.58 -1.17
CA GLY A 140 -14.53 -15.06 0.09
C GLY A 140 -13.93 -14.42 1.35
N MET A 141 -13.26 -13.26 1.24
CA MET A 141 -12.81 -12.49 2.39
C MET A 141 -13.90 -11.54 2.91
N ILE A 142 -13.89 -11.29 4.22
CA ILE A 142 -14.79 -10.34 4.86
C ILE A 142 -14.20 -8.93 4.72
N LEU A 143 -14.89 -8.02 4.02
CA LEU A 143 -14.47 -6.64 3.77
C LEU A 143 -14.10 -5.87 5.06
N GLY A 144 -14.87 -6.07 6.14
CA GLY A 144 -14.57 -5.46 7.45
C GLY A 144 -13.24 -5.90 8.04
N SER A 145 -12.78 -7.13 7.75
CA SER A 145 -11.49 -7.65 8.22
C SER A 145 -10.32 -6.98 7.50
N VAL A 146 -10.43 -6.78 6.17
CA VAL A 146 -9.36 -6.15 5.37
C VAL A 146 -9.21 -4.67 5.70
N ARG A 147 -10.32 -3.95 5.88
CA ARG A 147 -10.28 -2.55 6.32
C ARG A 147 -9.64 -2.40 7.69
N THR A 148 -9.96 -3.30 8.61
CA THR A 148 -9.35 -3.36 9.94
C THR A 148 -7.87 -3.68 9.85
N GLU A 149 -7.46 -4.60 8.99
CA GLU A 149 -6.07 -4.98 8.77
C GLU A 149 -5.24 -3.84 8.17
N ILE A 150 -5.78 -3.08 7.20
CA ILE A 150 -5.14 -1.86 6.67
C ILE A 150 -4.90 -0.85 7.81
N CYS A 151 -5.91 -0.64 8.66
CA CYS A 151 -5.78 0.22 9.84
C CYS A 151 -4.76 -0.33 10.85
N ILE A 152 -4.72 -1.65 11.07
CA ILE A 152 -3.76 -2.31 11.97
C ILE A 152 -2.36 -2.24 11.42
N ILE A 153 -2.13 -2.41 10.12
CA ILE A 153 -0.80 -2.32 9.50
C ILE A 153 -0.28 -0.88 9.61
N ALA A 154 -1.14 0.10 9.29
CA ALA A 154 -0.82 1.51 9.52
C ALA A 154 -0.52 1.81 11.00
N TRP A 155 -1.27 1.19 11.93
CA TRP A 155 -1.11 1.37 13.37
C TRP A 155 0.14 0.66 13.95
N ALA A 156 0.37 -0.60 13.59
CA ALA A 156 1.44 -1.45 14.10
C ALA A 156 2.80 -1.02 13.55
N ARG A 157 2.87 -0.60 12.28
CA ARG A 157 4.10 -0.04 11.68
C ARG A 157 4.29 1.44 12.03
N GLY A 158 3.23 2.10 12.50
CA GLY A 158 3.31 3.36 13.24
C GLY A 158 3.82 3.23 14.68
N GLY A 159 4.18 2.02 15.12
CA GLY A 159 4.56 1.68 16.49
C GLY A 159 5.87 2.27 17.02
N THR A 160 6.49 3.24 16.34
CA THR A 160 7.59 4.04 16.88
C THR A 160 6.99 5.34 17.43
N GLU A 161 7.36 5.76 18.65
CA GLU A 161 6.70 6.77 19.51
C GLU A 161 6.13 8.05 18.85
N TRP A 162 6.52 8.39 17.62
CA TRP A 162 6.07 9.56 16.86
C TRP A 162 4.67 9.45 16.23
N MET A 163 4.10 8.27 15.95
CA MET A 163 2.66 8.20 15.57
C MET A 163 1.72 8.10 16.78
N PHE A 164 2.24 7.78 17.98
CA PHE A 164 1.43 7.59 19.19
C PHE A 164 0.93 8.90 19.81
N SER A 165 1.56 10.04 19.54
CA SER A 165 1.17 11.33 20.13
C SER A 165 -0.15 11.89 19.57
N MET A 166 -0.69 11.34 18.47
CA MET A 166 -1.71 12.05 17.68
C MET A 166 -3.00 11.30 17.31
N ALA A 167 -3.20 10.04 17.71
CA ALA A 167 -4.46 9.35 17.41
C ALA A 167 -5.49 9.53 18.53
N ILE A 168 -6.31 10.58 18.39
CA ILE A 168 -7.65 10.71 18.98
C ILE A 168 -8.46 9.48 18.59
N TRP A 169 -8.47 8.43 19.40
CA TRP A 169 -9.50 7.37 19.46
C TRP A 169 -9.33 6.64 20.81
N LYS A 170 -9.73 7.30 21.91
CA LYS A 170 -10.31 6.58 23.06
C LYS A 170 -11.82 6.45 22.79
N PRO A 171 -12.46 5.36 23.25
CA PRO A 171 -13.87 5.06 22.95
C PRO A 171 -14.81 6.24 23.24
#